data_AF-A0AAN8IAI9-F1
#
_entry.id   AF-A0AAN8IAI9-F1
#
_cell.length_a   1.000
_cell.length_b   1.000
_cell.length_c   1.000
_cell.angle_alpha   90.00
_cell.angle_beta   90.00
_cell.angle_gamma   90.00
#
_symmetry.space_group_name_H-M   'P 1'
#
loop_
_entity.id
_entity.type
_entity.pdbx_description
1 polymer ?
#
loop_
_entity_poly.entity_id
_entity_poly.type
_entity_poly.pdbx_seq_one_letter_code
_entity_poly.pdbx_strand_id
1 'polypeptide(L)'
;MSFQRDKMFKNRIQTEFETFINLNKNSPEYLSLYMDEKLRKGLKSENDENAEKLLDKAMVLFRFLQEKDVFEKYYKQHMARRLLLDKSISDDMERMMISKLKAECGCHFTLKLENMFRDKELWTTQSNAFKEFRESVVVFCFCSPISL
;
A
#
# COMPACT_ATOMS: atom_id res chain seq x y z
N MET A 1 -28.47 -23.44 11.55
CA MET A 1 -27.74 -22.31 10.93
C MET A 1 -28.62 -21.70 9.85
N SER A 2 -28.98 -20.42 9.98
CA SER A 2 -30.19 -19.80 9.40
C SER A 2 -30.35 -19.80 7.87
N PHE A 3 -29.34 -20.19 7.07
CA PHE A 3 -29.42 -20.12 5.60
C PHE A 3 -28.80 -21.32 4.85
N GLN A 4 -28.48 -22.43 5.53
CA GLN A 4 -28.04 -23.72 4.94
C GLN A 4 -27.04 -23.69 3.76
N ARG A 5 -26.23 -22.62 3.61
CA ARG A 5 -25.35 -22.37 2.45
C ARG A 5 -26.11 -22.31 1.11
N ASP A 6 -27.35 -21.83 1.12
CA ASP A 6 -28.16 -21.63 -0.08
C ASP A 6 -27.40 -20.75 -1.10
N LYS A 7 -27.17 -21.31 -2.29
CA LYS A 7 -26.45 -20.63 -3.38
C LYS A 7 -27.24 -19.44 -3.92
N MET A 8 -28.55 -19.54 -4.01
CA MET A 8 -29.42 -18.45 -4.49
C MET A 8 -29.34 -17.27 -3.53
N PHE A 9 -29.38 -17.55 -2.22
CA PHE A 9 -29.25 -16.51 -1.20
C PHE A 9 -27.88 -15.81 -1.25
N LYS A 10 -26.79 -16.59 -1.39
CA LYS A 10 -25.44 -16.04 -1.52
C LYS A 10 -25.27 -15.16 -2.76
N ASN A 11 -25.74 -15.65 -3.91
CA ASN A 11 -25.66 -14.91 -5.18
C ASN A 11 -26.42 -13.59 -5.08
N ARG A 12 -27.62 -13.63 -4.48
CA ARG A 12 -28.44 -12.43 -4.30
C ARG A 12 -27.74 -11.41 -3.41
N ILE A 13 -27.14 -11.82 -2.29
CA ILE A 13 -26.35 -10.91 -1.44
C ILE A 13 -25.18 -10.30 -2.23
N GLN A 14 -24.45 -11.09 -3.01
CA GLN A 14 -23.33 -10.56 -3.79
C GLN A 14 -23.77 -9.50 -4.80
N THR A 15 -24.84 -9.76 -5.56
CA THR A 15 -25.38 -8.81 -6.55
C THR A 15 -25.91 -7.54 -5.89
N GLU A 16 -26.64 -7.67 -4.78
CA GLU A 16 -27.18 -6.51 -4.06
C GLU A 16 -26.04 -5.68 -3.43
N PHE A 17 -25.01 -6.33 -2.90
CA PHE A 17 -23.87 -5.62 -2.31
C PHE A 17 -23.03 -4.90 -3.37
N GLU A 18 -22.83 -5.51 -4.54
CA GLU A 18 -22.22 -4.85 -5.70
C GLU A 18 -23.04 -3.64 -6.14
N THR A 19 -24.36 -3.77 -6.21
CA THR A 19 -25.22 -2.64 -6.56
C THR A 19 -25.09 -1.53 -5.52
N PHE A 20 -25.23 -1.86 -4.24
CA PHE A 20 -25.19 -0.92 -3.13
C PHE A 20 -23.87 -0.14 -3.03
N ILE A 21 -22.72 -0.83 -3.09
CA ILE A 21 -21.41 -0.17 -2.94
C ILE A 21 -21.16 0.83 -4.07
N ASN A 22 -21.64 0.54 -5.28
CA ASN A 22 -21.46 1.39 -6.46
C ASN A 22 -22.53 2.49 -6.58
N LEU A 23 -23.58 2.52 -5.74
CA LEU A 23 -24.48 3.68 -5.63
C LEU A 23 -23.76 4.93 -5.12
N ASN A 24 -22.74 4.74 -4.28
CA ASN A 24 -21.91 5.82 -3.78
C ASN A 24 -20.65 5.97 -4.63
N LYS A 25 -20.58 7.05 -5.42
CA LYS A 25 -19.42 7.38 -6.27
C LYS A 25 -18.12 7.62 -5.50
N ASN A 26 -18.20 7.87 -4.18
CA ASN A 26 -17.03 8.07 -3.33
C ASN A 26 -16.48 6.75 -2.75
N SER A 27 -17.16 5.61 -2.96
CA SER A 27 -16.71 4.30 -2.45
C SER A 27 -15.26 3.95 -2.86
N PRO A 28 -14.79 4.21 -4.10
CA PRO A 28 -13.40 3.97 -4.48
C PRO A 28 -12.40 4.77 -3.63
N GLU A 29 -12.69 6.05 -3.37
CA GLU A 29 -11.83 6.91 -2.55
C GLU A 29 -11.83 6.45 -1.09
N TYR A 30 -12.99 6.18 -0.51
CA TYR A 30 -13.11 5.74 0.88
C TYR A 30 -12.39 4.43 1.13
N LEU A 31 -12.48 3.48 0.19
CA LEU A 31 -11.73 2.24 0.30
C LEU A 31 -10.23 2.49 0.25
N SER A 32 -9.78 3.35 -0.66
CA SER A 32 -8.36 3.71 -0.74
C SER A 32 -7.85 4.41 0.52
N LEU A 33 -8.64 5.30 1.12
CA LEU A 33 -8.31 5.98 2.38
C LEU A 33 -8.20 5.01 3.54
N TYR A 34 -9.16 4.08 3.65
CA TYR A 34 -9.14 3.05 4.68
C TYR A 34 -7.88 2.19 4.59
N MET A 35 -7.50 1.78 3.37
CA MET A 35 -6.28 1.00 3.16
C MET A 35 -5.01 1.81 3.46
N ASP A 36 -4.96 3.10 3.09
CA ASP A 36 -3.86 4.00 3.44
C ASP A 36 -3.71 4.15 4.96
N GLU A 37 -4.81 4.29 5.70
CA GLU A 37 -4.79 4.36 7.16
C GLU A 37 -4.19 3.09 7.78
N LYS A 38 -4.56 1.91 7.27
CA LYS A 38 -4.02 0.63 7.75
C LYS A 38 -2.58 0.35 7.35
N LEU A 39 -2.01 1.12 6.42
CA LEU A 39 -0.61 1.03 6.00
C LEU A 39 0.29 2.11 6.63
N ARG A 40 -0.26 3.05 7.42
CA ARG A 40 0.48 4.17 8.01
C ARG A 40 1.00 3.88 9.42
N LYS A 41 2.24 4.29 9.71
CA LYS A 41 2.85 4.30 11.04
C LYS A 41 2.06 5.26 11.97
N GLY A 42 1.20 4.70 12.81
CA GLY A 42 0.65 5.34 14.01
C GLY A 42 -0.60 6.22 13.83
N LEU A 43 -1.67 5.81 14.54
CA LEU A 43 -2.55 6.66 15.36
C LEU A 43 -3.38 5.82 16.35
N LYS A 44 -3.58 4.52 16.07
CA LYS A 44 -3.95 3.49 17.05
C LYS A 44 -3.17 2.22 16.70
N SER A 45 -2.31 1.78 17.60
CA SER A 45 -1.54 0.53 17.48
C SER A 45 -2.51 -0.65 17.58
N GLU A 46 -3.22 -0.99 16.51
CA GLU A 46 -3.74 -2.34 16.35
C GLU A 46 -2.54 -3.21 15.96
N ASN A 47 -2.31 -4.31 16.69
CA ASN A 47 -1.25 -5.28 16.40
C ASN A 47 -1.15 -5.54 14.88
N ASP A 48 0.06 -5.56 14.33
CA ASP A 48 0.31 -5.72 12.89
C ASP A 48 -0.42 -6.94 12.29
N GLU A 49 -0.62 -8.02 13.06
CA GLU A 49 -1.41 -9.20 12.68
C GLU A 49 -2.89 -8.91 12.35
N ASN A 50 -3.46 -7.82 12.87
CA ASN A 50 -4.81 -7.39 12.54
C ASN A 50 -4.84 -6.57 11.24
N ALA A 51 -3.77 -5.83 10.92
CA ALA A 51 -3.74 -4.97 9.74
C ALA A 51 -3.85 -5.77 8.44
N GLU A 52 -3.10 -6.87 8.30
CA GLU A 52 -3.18 -7.75 7.13
C GLU A 52 -4.60 -8.32 6.94
N LYS A 53 -5.22 -8.83 8.02
CA LYS A 53 -6.58 -9.39 7.98
C LYS A 53 -7.62 -8.33 7.59
N LEU A 54 -7.44 -7.08 8.02
CA LEU A 54 -8.31 -5.97 7.65
C LEU A 54 -8.12 -5.58 6.19
N LEU A 55 -6.88 -5.60 5.69
CA LEU A 55 -6.58 -5.38 4.28
C LEU A 55 -7.13 -6.49 3.38
N ASP A 56 -7.14 -7.75 3.82
CA ASP A 56 -7.81 -8.85 3.10
C ASP A 56 -9.32 -8.62 2.98
N LYS A 57 -9.96 -8.17 4.06
CA LYS A 57 -11.38 -7.78 4.02
C LYS A 57 -11.60 -6.58 3.09
N ALA A 58 -10.69 -5.61 3.07
CA ALA A 58 -10.74 -4.49 2.13
C ALA A 58 -10.62 -4.96 0.67
N MET A 59 -9.78 -5.97 0.40
CA MET A 59 -9.68 -6.57 -0.94
C MET A 59 -10.98 -7.28 -1.37
N VAL A 60 -11.73 -7.86 -0.43
CA VAL A 60 -13.08 -8.38 -0.74
C VAL A 60 -14.01 -7.24 -1.17
N LEU A 61 -13.98 -6.09 -0.50
CA LEU A 61 -14.75 -4.91 -0.90
C LEU A 61 -14.30 -4.37 -2.27
N PHE A 62 -12.99 -4.33 -2.52
CA PHE A 62 -12.41 -3.90 -3.80
C PHE A 62 -12.94 -4.70 -4.99
N ARG A 63 -13.16 -6.00 -4.83
CA ARG A 63 -13.72 -6.86 -5.89
C ARG A 63 -15.10 -6.41 -6.36
N PHE A 64 -15.90 -5.84 -5.46
CA PHE A 64 -17.24 -5.33 -5.77
C PHE A 64 -17.24 -3.92 -6.39
N LEU A 65 -16.10 -3.21 -6.42
CA LEU A 65 -16.03 -1.90 -7.08
C LEU A 65 -16.03 -2.02 -8.60
N GLN A 66 -16.85 -1.21 -9.25
CA GLN A 66 -16.88 -1.06 -10.72
C GLN A 66 -15.83 -0.04 -11.21
N GLU A 67 -15.76 1.13 -10.57
CA GLU A 67 -14.84 2.22 -10.93
C GLU A 67 -13.43 2.00 -10.34
N LYS A 68 -12.76 0.93 -10.80
CA LYS A 68 -11.42 0.53 -10.32
C LYS A 68 -10.31 1.49 -10.73
N ASP A 69 -10.45 2.18 -11.85
CA ASP A 69 -9.54 3.23 -12.34
C ASP A 69 -9.58 4.48 -11.43
N VAL A 70 -10.76 4.83 -10.91
CA VAL A 70 -10.92 5.89 -9.91
C VAL A 70 -10.23 5.47 -8.61
N PHE A 71 -10.42 4.24 -8.14
CA PHE A 71 -9.67 3.70 -7.00
C PHE A 71 -8.16 3.79 -7.23
N GLU A 72 -7.67 3.33 -8.40
CA GLU A 72 -6.25 3.34 -8.73
C GLU A 72 -5.65 4.75 -8.61
N LYS A 73 -6.36 5.77 -9.11
CA LYS A 73 -5.95 7.18 -9.02
C LYS A 73 -5.74 7.61 -7.57
N TYR A 74 -6.70 7.34 -6.68
CA TYR A 74 -6.58 7.68 -5.26
C TYR A 74 -5.47 6.88 -4.59
N TYR A 75 -5.42 5.56 -4.81
CA TYR A 75 -4.42 4.68 -4.21
C TYR A 75 -2.99 5.09 -4.57
N LYS A 76 -2.74 5.43 -5.84
CA LYS A 76 -1.46 6.00 -6.30
C LYS A 76 -1.10 7.27 -5.53
N GLN A 77 -2.04 8.21 -5.39
CA GLN A 77 -1.81 9.47 -4.68
C GLN A 77 -1.47 9.24 -3.20
N HIS A 78 -2.19 8.35 -2.53
CA HIS A 78 -1.94 8.04 -1.11
C HIS A 78 -0.60 7.32 -0.90
N MET A 79 -0.31 6.31 -1.73
CA MET A 79 0.97 5.61 -1.70
C MET A 79 2.13 6.56 -1.97
N ALA A 80 2.05 7.44 -2.96
CA ALA A 80 3.10 8.42 -3.26
C ALA A 80 3.43 9.27 -2.02
N ARG A 81 2.41 9.85 -1.38
CA ARG A 81 2.59 10.66 -0.17
C ARG A 81 3.20 9.85 0.97
N ARG A 82 2.75 8.61 1.16
CA ARG A 82 3.21 7.75 2.25
C ARG A 82 4.67 7.31 2.07
N LEU A 83 5.08 6.95 0.85
CA LEU A 83 6.46 6.60 0.52
C LEU A 83 7.41 7.80 0.64
N LEU A 84 7.00 8.97 0.14
CA LEU A 84 7.83 10.18 0.21
C LEU A 84 8.06 10.68 1.65
N LEU A 85 7.09 10.46 2.54
CA LEU A 85 7.18 10.88 3.95
C LEU A 85 7.70 9.77 4.88
N ASP A 86 8.08 8.62 4.31
CA ASP A 86 8.47 7.40 5.04
C ASP A 86 7.49 7.01 6.17
N LYS A 87 6.19 7.13 5.87
CA LYS A 87 5.09 6.86 6.82
C LYS A 87 4.51 5.45 6.71
N SER A 88 5.08 4.57 5.89
CA SER A 88 4.64 3.17 5.77
C SER A 88 4.99 2.35 7.01
N ILE A 89 4.08 1.49 7.50
CA ILE A 89 4.33 0.58 8.64
C ILE A 89 5.51 -0.34 8.34
N SER A 90 5.46 -1.03 7.19
CA SER A 90 6.52 -1.91 6.71
C SER A 90 6.52 -1.96 5.19
N ASP A 91 7.71 -2.10 4.61
CA ASP A 91 7.89 -2.29 3.17
C ASP A 91 7.32 -3.64 2.69
N ASP A 92 7.26 -4.65 3.56
CA ASP A 92 6.66 -5.95 3.24
C ASP A 92 5.14 -5.84 3.04
N MET A 93 4.48 -5.03 3.87
CA MET A 93 3.04 -4.78 3.76
C MET A 93 2.69 -4.03 2.47
N GLU A 94 3.55 -3.11 2.05
CA GLU A 94 3.41 -2.40 0.77
C GLU A 94 3.50 -3.38 -0.41
N ARG A 95 4.55 -4.21 -0.42
CA ARG A 95 4.75 -5.24 -1.45
C ARG A 95 3.58 -6.21 -1.50
N MET A 96 3.14 -6.70 -0.34
CA MET A 96 1.97 -7.57 -0.22
C MET A 96 0.74 -6.94 -0.86
N MET A 97 0.48 -5.65 -0.59
CA MET A 97 -0.68 -4.97 -1.16
C MET A 97 -0.59 -4.80 -2.68
N ILE A 98 0.59 -4.46 -3.20
CA ILE A 98 0.84 -4.43 -4.66
C ILE A 98 0.57 -5.80 -5.28
N SER A 99 1.04 -6.89 -4.65
CA SER A 99 0.80 -8.26 -5.11
C SER A 99 -0.69 -8.62 -5.10
N LYS A 100 -1.44 -8.26 -4.05
CA LYS A 100 -2.89 -8.50 -3.97
C LYS A 100 -3.63 -7.74 -5.08
N LEU A 101 -3.31 -6.46 -5.31
CA LEU A 101 -3.91 -5.67 -6.40
C LEU A 101 -3.55 -6.23 -7.79
N LYS A 102 -2.31 -6.69 -7.97
CA LYS A 102 -1.86 -7.32 -9.22
C LYS A 102 -2.60 -8.61 -9.52
N ALA A 103 -2.89 -9.42 -8.49
CA ALA A 103 -3.67 -10.64 -8.65
C ALA A 103 -5.11 -10.35 -9.09
N GLU A 104 -5.72 -9.27 -8.59
CA GLU A 104 -7.11 -8.91 -8.92
C GLU A 104 -7.26 -8.19 -10.27
N CYS A 105 -6.33 -7.32 -10.65
CA CYS A 105 -6.47 -6.43 -11.82
C CYS A 105 -5.37 -6.59 -12.89
N GLY A 106 -4.37 -7.44 -12.64
CA GLY A 106 -3.27 -7.68 -13.55
C GLY A 106 -2.15 -6.64 -13.49
N CYS A 107 -1.08 -6.91 -14.23
CA CYS A 107 0.17 -6.13 -14.20
C CYS A 107 0.02 -4.68 -14.66
N HIS A 108 -0.91 -4.40 -15.59
CA HIS A 108 -1.08 -3.05 -16.11
C HIS A 108 -1.57 -2.08 -15.02
N PHE A 109 -2.45 -2.56 -14.15
CA PHE A 109 -3.00 -1.79 -13.02
C PHE A 109 -1.91 -1.40 -12.01
N THR A 110 -0.96 -2.29 -11.74
CA THR A 110 0.07 -2.08 -10.70
C THR A 110 1.37 -1.50 -11.20
N LEU A 111 1.58 -1.38 -12.51
CA LEU A 111 2.86 -0.96 -13.10
C LEU A 111 3.42 0.33 -12.47
N LYS A 112 2.58 1.35 -12.29
CA LYS A 112 3.00 2.62 -11.67
C LYS A 112 3.34 2.47 -10.19
N LEU A 113 2.58 1.67 -9.45
CA LEU A 113 2.82 1.39 -8.03
C LEU A 113 4.16 0.66 -7.85
N GLU A 114 4.41 -0.35 -8.69
CA GLU A 114 5.66 -1.11 -8.72
C GLU A 114 6.87 -0.21 -9.01
N ASN A 115 6.74 0.71 -9.98
CA ASN A 115 7.80 1.67 -10.30
C ASN A 115 8.07 2.63 -9.14
N MET A 116 7.02 3.21 -8.54
CA MET A 116 7.17 4.10 -7.39
C MET A 116 7.87 3.41 -6.21
N PHE A 117 7.54 2.14 -5.95
CA PHE A 117 8.19 1.39 -4.90
C PHE A 117 9.66 1.12 -5.21
N ARG A 118 9.97 0.71 -6.45
CA ARG A 118 11.36 0.52 -6.92
C ARG A 118 12.19 1.79 -6.81
N ASP A 119 11.61 2.93 -7.16
CA ASP A 119 12.28 4.24 -7.06
C ASP A 119 12.61 4.59 -5.61
N LYS A 120 11.74 4.28 -4.65
CA LYS A 120 12.03 4.44 -3.21
C LYS A 120 13.24 3.60 -2.78
N GLU A 121 13.30 2.34 -3.20
CA GLU A 121 14.40 1.44 -2.81
C GLU A 121 15.73 1.88 -3.41
N LEU A 122 15.71 2.27 -4.68
CA LEU A 122 16.88 2.79 -5.37
C LEU A 122 17.38 4.07 -4.67
N TRP A 123 16.48 4.99 -4.36
CA TRP A 123 16.81 6.22 -3.64
C TRP A 123 17.40 5.95 -2.26
N THR A 124 16.82 5.01 -1.51
CA THR A 124 17.32 4.64 -0.17
C THR A 124 18.73 4.07 -0.24
N THR A 125 18.99 3.19 -1.21
CA THR A 125 20.31 2.60 -1.46
C THR A 125 21.35 3.66 -1.81
N GLN A 126 21.03 4.56 -2.76
CA GLN A 126 21.93 5.64 -3.17
C GLN A 126 22.18 6.64 -2.05
N SER A 127 21.14 7.00 -1.29
CA SER A 127 21.22 7.93 -0.16
C SER A 127 22.13 7.38 0.94
N ASN A 128 22.04 6.09 1.25
CA ASN A 128 22.91 5.45 2.24
C ASN A 128 24.36 5.38 1.76
N ALA A 129 24.61 4.95 0.53
CA ALA A 129 25.96 4.92 -0.04
C ALA A 129 26.62 6.31 -0.04
N PHE A 130 25.86 7.37 -0.33
CA PHE A 130 26.36 8.73 -0.27
C PHE A 130 26.69 9.19 1.16
N LYS A 131 25.89 8.80 2.15
CA LYS A 131 26.18 9.08 3.57
C LYS A 131 27.46 8.37 4.02
N GLU A 132 27.63 7.10 3.69
CA GLU A 132 28.84 6.32 4.01
C GLU A 132 30.09 6.93 3.35
N PHE A 133 30.00 7.31 2.07
CA PHE A 133 31.07 8.02 1.38
C PHE A 133 31.44 9.32 2.12
N ARG A 134 30.44 10.15 2.46
CA ARG A 134 30.69 11.39 3.20
C ARG A 134 31.36 11.13 4.55
N GLU A 135 30.93 10.11 5.30
CA GLU A 135 31.52 9.76 6.60
C GLU A 135 32.97 9.30 6.45
N SER A 136 33.27 8.44 5.46
CA SER A 136 34.64 8.00 5.18
C SER A 136 35.58 9.16 4.80
N VAL A 137 35.12 10.11 3.98
CA VAL A 137 35.90 11.30 3.60
C VAL A 137 36.20 12.19 4.82
N VAL A 138 35.21 12.39 5.69
CA VAL A 138 35.39 13.14 6.94
C VAL A 138 36.42 12.45 7.83
N VAL A 139 36.35 11.13 8.00
CA VAL A 139 37.34 10.37 8.79
C VAL A 139 38.74 10.52 8.19
N PHE A 140 38.93 10.42 6.87
CA PHE A 140 40.24 10.60 6.24
C PHE A 140 40.84 12.00 6.46
N CYS A 141 40.02 13.06 6.40
CA CYS A 141 40.48 14.42 6.66
C CYS A 141 40.86 14.66 8.12
N PHE A 142 40.23 13.99 9.10
CA PHE A 142 40.54 14.15 10.53
C PHE A 142 41.61 13.16 11.04
N CYS A 143 41.84 12.03 10.38
CA CYS A 143 42.85 11.03 10.76
C CYS A 143 44.18 11.20 10.01
N SER A 144 44.37 12.25 9.21
CA SER A 144 45.69 12.58 8.66
C SER A 144 46.49 13.24 9.78
N PRO A 145 47.51 12.57 10.38
CA PRO A 145 48.45 13.29 11.23
C PRO A 145 49.13 14.28 10.31
N ILE A 146 49.07 15.56 10.66
CA ILE A 146 50.04 16.53 10.15
C ILE A 146 51.39 16.02 10.68
N SER A 147 52.08 15.22 9.87
CA SER A 147 53.48 14.90 10.06
C SER A 147 54.26 16.20 9.85
N LEU A 148 54.44 16.94 10.94
CA LEU A 148 55.43 18.01 11.09
C LEU A 148 56.62 17.45 11.87
#